data_AF-A0A838GE30-F1
#
_entry.id   AF-A0A838GE30-F1
#
_cell.length_a   1.000
_cell.length_b   1.000
_cell.length_c   1.000
_cell.angle_alpha   90.00
_cell.angle_beta   90.00
_cell.angle_gamma   90.00
#
_symmetry.space_group_name_H-M   'P 1'
#
loop_
_entity.id
_entity.type
_entity.pdbx_description
1 polymer ?
#
loop_
_entity_poly.entity_id
_entity_poly.type
_entity_poly.pdbx_seq_one_letter_code
_entity_poly.pdbx_strand_id
1 'polypeptide(L)'
;MTSAEYQLTRYEARSLAVIATGLDRRPFRRKPTANDILDTIRKLGIVQLDTISVISRSHETVLWSRLGSYDPALIQSLYDPGLAITEYLAHAAGIIPTETLQLFRSYMQKARDVGVWSREAENRQIMDRVLAHIKAEGPAGSH
;
A
#
# COMPACT_ATOMS: atom_id res chain seq x y z
N MET A 1 -25.49 10.99 25.47
CA MET A 1 -24.24 11.79 25.54
C MET A 1 -24.23 12.72 24.35
N THR A 2 -24.38 14.02 24.58
CA THR A 2 -24.24 15.05 23.53
C THR A 2 -22.79 15.04 23.07
N SER A 3 -22.56 14.71 21.80
CA SER A 3 -21.25 14.85 21.17
C SER A 3 -20.88 16.32 21.18
N ALA A 4 -19.74 16.68 21.79
CA ALA A 4 -19.17 18.01 21.57
C ALA A 4 -18.84 18.13 20.07
N GLU A 5 -19.41 19.12 19.39
CA GLU A 5 -19.01 19.45 18.03
C GLU A 5 -17.64 20.12 18.06
N TYR A 6 -16.61 19.38 17.64
CA TYR A 6 -15.28 19.95 17.44
C TYR A 6 -15.27 20.75 16.13
N GLN A 7 -15.26 22.08 16.23
CA GLN A 7 -15.09 22.97 15.09
C GLN A 7 -13.59 23.21 14.86
N LEU A 8 -13.09 22.85 13.68
CA LEU A 8 -11.71 23.03 13.27
C LEU A 8 -11.59 24.20 12.29
N THR A 9 -10.63 25.08 12.52
CA THR A 9 -10.21 26.05 11.52
C THR A 9 -9.50 25.36 10.34
N ARG A 10 -9.41 26.04 9.19
CA ARG A 10 -8.64 25.54 8.04
C ARG A 10 -7.17 25.26 8.38
N TYR A 11 -6.60 26.04 9.29
CA TYR A 11 -5.22 25.86 9.74
C TYR A 11 -5.09 24.55 10.53
N GLU A 12 -5.96 24.33 11.51
CA GLU A 12 -5.95 23.12 12.33
C GLU A 12 -6.20 21.87 11.48
N ALA A 13 -7.17 21.90 10.56
CA ALA A 13 -7.44 20.79 9.66
C ALA A 13 -6.21 20.43 8.79
N ARG A 14 -5.48 21.43 8.27
CA ARG A 14 -4.25 21.22 7.50
C ARG A 14 -3.13 20.64 8.36
N SER A 15 -2.93 21.20 9.55
CA SER A 15 -1.94 20.70 10.51
C SER A 15 -2.21 19.26 10.90
N LEU A 16 -3.49 18.91 11.15
CA LEU A 16 -3.90 17.54 11.43
C LEU A 16 -3.60 16.60 10.26
N ALA A 17 -3.83 17.03 9.00
CA ALA A 17 -3.47 16.21 7.84
C ALA A 17 -1.95 15.97 7.72
N VAL A 18 -1.12 16.99 7.99
CA VAL A 18 0.35 16.86 8.01
C VAL A 18 0.80 15.89 9.12
N ILE A 19 0.20 16.01 10.32
CA ILE A 19 0.50 15.14 11.46
C ILE A 19 0.05 13.70 11.19
N ALA A 20 -1.15 13.51 10.65
CA ALA A 20 -1.72 12.21 10.32
C ALA A 20 -0.86 11.48 9.29
N THR A 21 -0.29 12.20 8.33
CA THR A 21 0.61 11.64 7.31
C THR A 21 2.07 11.53 7.75
N GLY A 22 2.41 11.97 8.98
CA GLY A 22 3.74 11.82 9.57
C GLY A 22 4.79 12.78 9.04
N LEU A 23 4.37 13.91 8.46
CA LEU A 23 5.26 14.95 7.93
C LEU A 23 5.56 16.06 8.95
N ASP A 24 5.04 15.94 10.17
CA ASP A 24 5.25 16.87 11.28
C ASP A 24 6.60 16.69 12.00
N ARG A 25 7.36 15.65 11.64
CA ARG A 25 8.58 15.23 12.36
C ARG A 25 9.77 15.20 11.42
N ARG A 26 10.95 15.43 12.00
CA ARG A 26 12.20 15.18 11.27
C ARG A 26 12.42 13.67 11.10
N PRO A 27 13.01 13.25 9.97
CA PRO A 27 13.47 11.89 9.77
C PRO A 27 14.36 11.35 10.90
N PHE A 28 14.45 10.02 10.99
CA PHE A 28 15.29 9.37 11.99
C PHE A 28 16.77 9.74 11.80
N ARG A 29 17.47 9.95 12.92
CA ARG A 29 18.93 10.13 12.93
C ARG A 29 19.70 8.80 12.87
N ARG A 30 19.04 7.71 13.26
CA ARG A 30 19.52 6.33 13.12
C ARG A 30 19.04 5.73 11.80
N LYS A 31 19.65 4.62 11.38
CA LYS A 31 19.10 3.82 10.28
C LYS A 31 17.70 3.29 10.66
N PRO A 32 16.67 3.47 9.83
CA PRO A 32 15.37 2.85 10.00
C PRO A 32 15.45 1.32 9.93
N THR A 33 14.51 0.66 10.60
CA THR A 33 14.33 -0.79 10.64
C THR A 33 13.08 -1.19 9.83
N ALA A 34 12.90 -2.49 9.58
CA ALA A 34 11.68 -2.99 8.93
C ALA A 34 10.40 -2.60 9.71
N ASN A 35 10.45 -2.58 11.04
CA ASN A 35 9.31 -2.13 11.85
C ASN A 35 9.00 -0.64 11.66
N ASP A 36 10.01 0.22 11.51
CA ASP A 36 9.78 1.65 11.23
C ASP A 36 9.08 1.86 9.87
N ILE A 37 9.44 1.03 8.87
CA ILE A 37 8.78 1.00 7.56
C ILE A 37 7.32 0.57 7.72
N LEU A 38 7.08 -0.55 8.39
CA LEU A 38 5.75 -1.09 8.63
C LEU A 38 4.84 -0.11 9.37
N ASP A 39 5.34 0.51 10.44
CA ASP A 39 4.57 1.49 11.22
C ASP A 39 4.25 2.76 10.41
N THR A 40 5.14 3.14 9.50
CA THR A 40 4.87 4.24 8.56
C THR A 40 3.78 3.85 7.58
N ILE A 41 3.81 2.65 7.01
CA ILE A 41 2.78 2.14 6.11
C ILE A 41 1.43 2.04 6.85
N ARG A 42 1.40 1.56 8.09
CA ARG A 42 0.21 1.55 8.95
C ARG A 42 -0.37 2.93 9.17
N LYS A 43 0.49 3.91 9.46
CA LYS A 43 0.08 5.30 9.68
C LYS A 43 -0.52 5.92 8.42
N LEU A 44 0.03 5.60 7.24
CA LEU A 44 -0.48 6.09 5.95
C LEU A 44 -1.72 5.31 5.47
N GLY A 45 -1.89 4.07 5.92
CA GLY A 45 -2.95 3.15 5.50
C GLY A 45 -2.70 2.52 4.12
N ILE A 46 -2.15 3.29 3.18
CA ILE A 46 -1.74 2.85 1.84
C ILE A 46 -0.57 3.69 1.33
N VAL A 47 0.37 3.04 0.66
CA VAL A 47 1.45 3.70 -0.09
C VAL A 47 1.32 3.28 -1.55
N GLN A 48 1.16 4.24 -2.46
CA GLN A 48 1.01 3.93 -3.88
C GLN A 48 2.25 3.20 -4.41
N LEU A 49 2.04 2.07 -5.06
CA LEU A 49 3.05 1.32 -5.79
C LEU A 49 3.12 1.89 -7.21
N ASP A 50 4.32 2.19 -7.67
CA ASP A 50 4.56 2.76 -8.99
C ASP A 50 5.67 1.96 -9.67
N THR A 51 5.42 1.60 -10.93
CA THR A 51 6.33 0.82 -11.77
C THR A 51 7.29 1.73 -12.54
N ILE A 52 7.04 3.04 -12.60
CA ILE A 52 7.89 4.01 -13.28
C ILE A 52 8.88 4.61 -12.28
N SER A 53 10.16 4.59 -12.65
CA SER A 53 11.26 5.14 -11.85
C SER A 53 12.12 6.05 -12.74
N VAL A 54 11.76 7.34 -12.85
CA VAL A 54 12.62 8.33 -13.53
C VAL A 54 13.74 8.82 -12.60
N ILE A 55 13.50 8.84 -11.28
CA ILE A 55 14.47 9.25 -10.24
C ILE A 55 14.47 8.21 -9.12
N SER A 56 13.29 7.84 -8.63
CA SER A 56 13.02 6.78 -7.67
C SER A 56 11.55 6.36 -7.81
N ARG A 57 11.19 5.20 -7.27
CA ARG A 57 9.77 4.80 -7.24
C ARG A 57 9.01 5.65 -6.22
N SER A 58 7.73 5.91 -6.47
CA SER A 58 6.93 6.81 -5.62
C SER A 58 6.87 6.36 -4.15
N HIS A 59 6.68 5.07 -3.90
CA HIS A 59 6.70 4.48 -2.56
C HIS A 59 8.04 4.68 -1.84
N GLU A 60 9.16 4.63 -2.57
CA GLU A 60 10.48 4.83 -1.99
C GLU A 60 10.64 6.27 -1.49
N THR A 61 10.20 7.25 -2.29
CA THR A 61 10.21 8.69 -1.96
C THR A 61 9.28 9.01 -0.79
N VAL A 62 8.08 8.42 -0.78
CA VAL A 62 7.09 8.59 0.30
C VAL A 62 7.67 8.11 1.63
N LEU A 63 8.30 6.94 1.66
CA LEU A 63 8.92 6.42 2.87
C LEU A 63 10.17 7.25 3.26
N TRP A 64 11.02 7.62 2.31
CA TRP A 64 12.22 8.41 2.57
C TRP A 64 11.91 9.77 3.20
N SER A 65 10.88 10.47 2.72
CA SER A 65 10.50 11.78 3.27
C SER A 65 10.07 11.74 4.75
N ARG A 66 9.71 10.56 5.28
CA ARG A 66 9.29 10.35 6.67
C ARG A 66 10.37 9.72 7.53
N LEU A 67 11.11 8.78 6.94
CA LEU A 67 12.05 7.93 7.66
C LEU A 67 13.50 8.38 7.49
N GLY A 68 13.82 9.06 6.40
CA GLY A 68 15.19 9.40 6.00
C GLY A 68 15.81 8.29 5.17
N SER A 69 17.13 8.23 5.11
CA SER A 69 17.83 7.16 4.39
C SER A 69 17.60 5.81 5.08
N TYR A 70 17.05 4.84 4.35
CA TYR A 70 16.84 3.46 4.77
C TYR A 70 17.32 2.51 3.67
N ASP A 71 17.47 1.24 4.02
CA ASP A 71 17.76 0.17 3.05
C ASP A 71 16.46 -0.31 2.38
N PRO A 72 16.29 -0.16 1.05
CA PRO A 72 15.10 -0.63 0.35
C PRO A 72 14.80 -2.12 0.51
N ALA A 73 15.80 -2.94 0.82
CA ALA A 73 15.60 -4.36 1.11
C ALA A 73 14.68 -4.60 2.33
N LEU A 74 14.54 -3.61 3.23
CA LEU A 74 13.61 -3.65 4.35
C LEU A 74 12.15 -3.65 3.92
N ILE A 75 11.80 -3.14 2.74
CA ILE A 75 10.44 -3.27 2.20
C ILE A 75 10.22 -4.72 1.79
N GLN A 76 11.19 -5.33 1.11
CA GLN A 76 11.11 -6.71 0.64
C GLN A 76 10.99 -7.71 1.81
N SER A 77 11.73 -7.48 2.90
CA SER A 77 11.64 -8.35 4.09
C SER A 77 10.30 -8.26 4.84
N LEU A 78 9.43 -7.32 4.49
CA LEU A 78 8.07 -7.25 5.05
C LEU A 78 7.06 -8.07 4.25
N TYR A 79 7.37 -8.47 3.01
CA TYR A 79 6.56 -9.42 2.26
C TYR A 79 6.76 -10.85 2.80
N ASP A 80 8.00 -11.29 3.01
CA ASP A 80 8.30 -12.67 3.43
C ASP A 80 9.23 -12.73 4.64
N PRO A 81 9.07 -13.68 5.59
CA PRO A 81 8.10 -14.78 5.66
C PRO A 81 6.79 -14.45 6.43
N GLY A 82 6.57 -13.18 6.80
CA GLY A 82 5.47 -12.78 7.69
C GLY A 82 4.27 -12.13 7.02
N LEU A 83 4.36 -11.76 5.73
CA LEU A 83 3.36 -10.97 5.01
C LEU A 83 2.85 -9.81 5.86
N ALA A 84 3.74 -9.01 6.43
CA ALA A 84 3.35 -7.83 7.21
C ALA A 84 2.73 -6.76 6.31
N ILE A 85 3.12 -6.75 5.03
CA ILE A 85 2.51 -5.94 3.98
C ILE A 85 2.06 -6.82 2.81
N THR A 86 1.11 -6.31 2.03
CA THR A 86 0.65 -6.91 0.78
C THR A 86 0.36 -5.81 -0.23
N GLU A 87 0.26 -6.20 -1.50
CA GLU A 87 -0.18 -5.32 -2.57
C GLU A 87 -1.68 -5.48 -2.81
N TYR A 88 -2.38 -4.37 -3.01
CA TYR A 88 -3.78 -4.36 -3.37
C TYR A 88 -4.09 -3.28 -4.40
N LEU A 89 -4.97 -3.62 -5.34
CA LEU A 89 -5.52 -2.71 -6.32
C LEU A 89 -6.74 -2.02 -5.69
N ALA A 90 -6.49 -0.90 -5.02
CA ALA A 90 -7.53 0.01 -4.54
C ALA A 90 -7.90 0.99 -5.67
N HIS A 91 -8.01 2.29 -5.37
CA HIS A 91 -8.07 3.33 -6.41
C HIS A 91 -6.81 3.32 -7.31
N ALA A 92 -5.69 2.78 -6.83
CA ALA A 92 -4.46 2.51 -7.56
C ALA A 92 -3.77 1.27 -6.97
N ALA A 93 -2.74 0.75 -7.64
CA ALA A 93 -1.85 -0.24 -7.04
C ALA A 93 -1.17 0.37 -5.80
N GLY A 94 -1.20 -0.33 -4.68
CA GLY A 94 -0.62 0.16 -3.44
C GLY A 94 -0.18 -0.94 -2.51
N ILE A 95 0.83 -0.61 -1.70
CA ILE A 95 1.32 -1.37 -0.56
C ILE A 95 0.44 -1.02 0.63
N ILE A 96 -0.15 -2.02 1.27
CA ILE A 96 -1.00 -1.88 2.46
C ILE A 96 -0.50 -2.80 3.59
N PRO A 97 -0.79 -2.49 4.87
CA PRO A 97 -0.63 -3.46 5.93
C PRO A 97 -1.56 -4.65 5.67
N THR A 98 -1.08 -5.88 5.82
CA THR A 98 -1.88 -7.07 5.53
C THR A 98 -3.13 -7.16 6.41
N GLU A 99 -3.06 -6.67 7.65
CA GLU A 99 -4.20 -6.62 8.57
C GLU A 99 -5.37 -5.75 8.08
N THR A 100 -5.14 -4.81 7.15
CA THR A 100 -6.19 -3.95 6.60
C THR A 100 -6.83 -4.51 5.34
N LEU A 101 -6.28 -5.60 4.76
CA LEU A 101 -6.78 -6.21 3.53
C LEU A 101 -8.28 -6.56 3.63
N GLN A 102 -8.73 -7.02 4.80
CA GLN A 102 -10.14 -7.36 5.04
C GLN A 102 -11.10 -6.17 4.95
N LEU A 103 -10.63 -4.93 5.16
CA LEU A 103 -11.46 -3.72 5.03
C LEU A 103 -11.89 -3.48 3.58
N PHE A 104 -11.15 -4.04 2.61
CA PHE A 104 -11.44 -3.91 1.19
C PHE A 104 -12.39 -4.99 0.65
N ARG A 105 -12.89 -5.91 1.47
CA ARG A 105 -13.75 -7.04 1.02
C ARG A 105 -14.98 -6.58 0.22
N SER A 106 -15.65 -5.52 0.66
CA SER A 106 -16.83 -4.99 -0.05
C SER A 106 -16.48 -4.43 -1.43
N TYR A 107 -15.31 -3.79 -1.57
CA TYR A 107 -14.78 -3.33 -2.85
C TYR A 107 -14.39 -4.51 -3.75
N MET A 108 -13.75 -5.54 -3.19
CA MET A 108 -13.42 -6.76 -3.92
C MET A 108 -14.66 -7.48 -4.46
N GLN A 109 -15.73 -7.57 -3.67
CA GLN A 109 -17.01 -8.16 -4.08
C GLN A 109 -17.62 -7.36 -5.23
N LYS A 110 -17.79 -6.05 -5.04
CA LYS A 110 -18.28 -5.17 -6.10
C LYS A 110 -17.45 -5.28 -7.37
N ALA A 111 -16.13 -5.36 -7.25
CA ALA A 111 -15.24 -5.46 -8.40
C ALA A 111 -15.44 -6.75 -9.22
N ARG A 112 -15.77 -7.86 -8.54
CA ARG A 112 -16.16 -9.13 -9.17
C ARG A 112 -17.53 -9.02 -9.83
N ASP A 113 -18.50 -8.41 -9.15
CA ASP A 113 -19.88 -8.35 -9.63
C ASP A 113 -20.05 -7.44 -10.86
N VAL A 114 -19.34 -6.30 -10.88
CA VAL A 114 -19.43 -5.31 -11.98
C VAL A 114 -18.41 -5.56 -13.10
N GLY A 115 -17.54 -6.57 -12.96
CA GLY A 115 -16.50 -6.87 -13.95
C GLY A 115 -15.57 -5.68 -14.20
N VAL A 116 -14.97 -5.11 -13.13
CA VAL A 116 -14.07 -3.93 -13.23
C VAL A 116 -12.94 -4.15 -14.24
N TRP A 117 -12.59 -5.41 -14.47
CA TRP A 117 -11.77 -5.85 -15.59
C TRP A 117 -12.67 -6.16 -16.79
N SER A 118 -12.97 -5.14 -17.58
CA SER A 118 -13.95 -5.12 -18.69
C SER A 118 -13.77 -6.20 -19.77
N ARG A 119 -12.75 -7.04 -19.69
CA ARG A 119 -12.37 -8.07 -20.68
C ARG A 119 -12.25 -9.46 -20.08
N GLU A 120 -12.79 -9.72 -18.90
CA GLU A 120 -12.69 -11.03 -18.23
C GLU A 120 -13.30 -12.17 -19.07
N ALA A 121 -14.48 -11.95 -19.66
CA ALA A 121 -15.12 -12.94 -20.53
C ALA A 121 -14.29 -13.21 -21.80
N GLU A 122 -13.71 -12.16 -22.40
CA GLU A 122 -12.85 -12.27 -23.60
C GLU A 122 -11.54 -13.01 -23.31
N ASN A 123 -10.98 -12.83 -22.11
CA ASN A 123 -9.65 -13.32 -21.74
C ASN A 123 -9.67 -14.62 -20.90
N ARG A 124 -10.82 -15.27 -20.76
CA ARG A 124 -10.98 -16.42 -19.85
C ARG A 124 -9.96 -17.55 -20.10
N GLN A 125 -9.69 -17.90 -21.36
CA GLN A 125 -8.68 -18.91 -21.69
C GLN A 125 -7.27 -18.52 -21.22
N ILE A 126 -6.91 -17.23 -21.33
CA ILE A 126 -5.59 -16.74 -20.88
C ILE A 126 -5.53 -16.77 -19.35
N MET A 127 -6.59 -16.31 -18.68
CA MET A 127 -6.68 -16.33 -17.22
C MET A 127 -6.55 -17.75 -16.67
N ASP A 128 -7.26 -18.73 -17.26
CA ASP A 128 -7.18 -20.12 -16.85
C ASP A 128 -5.76 -20.68 -17.01
N ARG A 129 -5.06 -20.34 -18.10
CA ARG A 129 -3.66 -20.74 -18.31
C ARG A 129 -2.72 -20.12 -17.28
N VAL A 130 -2.86 -18.83 -16.99
CA VAL A 130 -2.06 -18.14 -15.97
C VAL A 130 -2.30 -18.76 -14.59
N LEU A 131 -3.56 -19.00 -14.23
CA LEU A 131 -3.91 -19.64 -12.95
C LEU A 131 -3.38 -21.08 -12.85
N ALA A 132 -3.42 -21.85 -13.93
CA ALA A 132 -2.87 -23.21 -13.97
C ALA A 132 -1.35 -23.22 -13.78
N HIS A 133 -0.63 -22.31 -14.44
CA HIS A 133 0.81 -22.17 -14.30
C HIS A 133 1.20 -21.77 -12.86
N ILE A 134 0.54 -20.77 -12.27
CA ILE A 134 0.81 -20.35 -10.88
C ILE A 134 0.56 -21.49 -9.89
N LYS A 135 -0.49 -22.31 -10.10
CA LYS A 135 -0.77 -23.48 -9.25
C LYS A 135 0.30 -24.57 -9.37
N ALA A 136 0.84 -24.77 -10.57
CA ALA A 136 1.80 -25.83 -10.85
C ALA A 136 3.23 -25.45 -10.45
N GLU A 137 3.62 -24.20 -10.68
CA GLU A 137 5.02 -23.74 -10.59
C GLU A 137 5.25 -22.72 -9.46
N GLY A 138 4.19 -22.25 -8.81
CA GLY A 138 4.28 -21.25 -7.75
C GLY A 138 4.28 -19.81 -8.28
N PRO A 139 4.80 -18.84 -7.51
CA PRO A 139 4.86 -17.44 -7.93
C PRO A 139 5.60 -17.27 -9.27
N ALA A 140 4.96 -16.59 -10.23
CA ALA A 140 5.51 -16.37 -11.57
C ALA A 140 5.69 -14.86 -11.85
N GLY A 141 6.79 -14.50 -12.52
CA GLY A 141 7.07 -13.13 -12.96
C GLY A 141 6.90 -12.95 -14.46
N SER A 142 6.58 -11.74 -14.90
CA SER A 142 6.64 -11.37 -16.31
C SER A 142 8.11 -11.17 -16.70
N HIS A 143 8.70 -12.15 -17.38
CA HIS A 143 10.04 -12.04 -17.98
C HIS A 143 10.00 -11.27 -19.31
#